data_AF-A0A427DLF2-F1
#
_entry.id   AF-A0A427DLF2-F1
#
_cell.length_a   1.000
_cell.length_b   1.000
_cell.length_c   1.000
_cell.angle_alpha   90.00
_cell.angle_beta   90.00
_cell.angle_gamma   90.00
#
_symmetry.space_group_name_H-M   'P 1'
#
loop_
_entity.id
_entity.type
_entity.pdbx_description
1 polymer ?
#
loop_
_entity_poly.entity_id
_entity_poly.type
_entity_poly.pdbx_seq_one_letter_code
_entity_poly.pdbx_strand_id
1 'polypeptide(L)' 'MMSSQYRTEAQRLEQAFADAYQAYRNHINSTPYPASEEEWAEHDRYRDRVSQASAEWGQYCSDNKHLR' A
#
# COMPACT_ATOMS: atom_id res chain seq x y z
N MET A 1 17.59 -22.11 0.69
CA MET A 1 16.39 -21.75 -0.10
C MET A 1 15.49 -20.68 0.55
N MET A 2 15.80 -20.17 1.76
CA MET A 2 14.95 -19.17 2.44
C MET A 2 14.97 -17.77 1.80
N SER A 3 16.08 -17.34 1.18
CA SER A 3 16.17 -15.99 0.58
C SER A 3 15.30 -15.80 -0.66
N SER A 4 14.96 -16.88 -1.39
CA SER A 4 14.07 -16.77 -2.56
C SER A 4 12.62 -16.55 -2.14
N GLN A 5 12.16 -17.23 -1.09
CA GLN A 5 10.81 -17.04 -0.56
C GLN A 5 10.64 -15.64 0.03
N TYR A 6 11.67 -15.16 0.76
CA TYR A 6 11.71 -13.80 1.25
C TYR A 6 11.56 -12.77 0.12
N ARG A 7 12.35 -12.90 -0.95
CA ARG A 7 12.32 -11.97 -2.09
C ARG A 7 10.98 -11.97 -2.80
N THR A 8 10.40 -13.14 -3.07
CA THR A 8 9.10 -13.24 -3.73
C THR A 8 7.99 -12.55 -2.93
N GLU A 9 7.94 -12.80 -1.63
CA GLU A 9 6.89 -12.22 -0.78
C GLU A 9 7.11 -10.72 -0.53
N ALA A 10 8.37 -10.28 -0.37
CA ALA A 10 8.69 -8.87 -0.29
C ALA A 10 8.27 -8.12 -1.57
N GLN A 11 8.50 -8.70 -2.75
CA GLN A 11 8.07 -8.13 -4.04
C GLN A 11 6.54 -8.12 -4.19
N ARG A 12 5.85 -9.16 -3.72
CA ARG A 12 4.37 -9.20 -3.73
C ARG A 12 3.79 -8.06 -2.90
N LEU A 13 4.33 -7.83 -1.70
CA LEU A 13 3.89 -6.77 -0.80
C LEU A 13 4.27 -5.37 -1.32
N GLU A 14 5.45 -5.22 -1.90
CA GLU A 14 5.87 -4.00 -2.59
C GLU A 14 4.91 -3.65 -3.74
N GLN A 15 4.54 -4.63 -4.56
CA GLN A 15 3.57 -4.42 -5.65
C GLN A 15 2.19 -4.03 -5.11
N ALA A 16 1.71 -4.67 -4.04
CA ALA A 16 0.44 -4.31 -3.41
C ALA A 16 0.43 -2.87 -2.89
N PHE A 17 1.55 -2.40 -2.33
CA PHE A 17 1.71 -1.00 -1.94
C PHE A 17 1.71 -0.06 -3.15
N ALA A 18 2.45 -0.40 -4.21
CA ALA A 18 2.49 0.38 -5.45
C ALA A 18 1.10 0.52 -6.09
N ASP A 19 0.33 -0.56 -6.13
CA ASP A 19 -1.03 -0.59 -6.68
C ASP A 19 -1.99 0.27 -5.84
N ALA A 20 -1.92 0.17 -4.50
CA ALA A 20 -2.72 1.00 -3.61
C ALA A 20 -2.39 2.49 -3.76
N TYR A 21 -1.10 2.82 -3.87
CA TYR A 21 -0.65 4.19 -4.10
C TYR A 21 -1.07 4.73 -5.46
N GLN A 22 -0.99 3.93 -6.52
CA GLN A 22 -1.48 4.33 -7.84
C GLN A 22 -3.00 4.57 -7.83
N ALA A 23 -3.77 3.74 -7.13
CA ALA A 23 -5.21 3.94 -7.00
C ALA A 23 -5.54 5.24 -6.25
N TYR A 24 -4.84 5.54 -5.15
CA TYR A 24 -4.97 6.82 -4.44
C TYR A 24 -4.60 8.01 -5.34
N ARG A 25 -3.49 7.91 -6.08
CA ARG A 25 -3.06 8.95 -7.04
C ARG A 25 -4.10 9.20 -8.11
N ASN A 26 -4.70 8.14 -8.66
CA ASN A 26 -5.77 8.27 -9.64
C ASN A 26 -6.99 8.99 -9.05
N HIS A 27 -7.40 8.62 -7.84
CA HIS A 27 -8.53 9.25 -7.14
C HIS A 27 -8.30 10.75 -6.88
N ILE A 28 -7.15 11.16 -6.34
CA ILE A 28 -6.88 12.58 -6.08
C ILE A 28 -6.66 13.40 -7.36
N ASN A 29 -6.26 12.76 -8.46
CA ASN A 29 -6.14 13.42 -9.76
C ASN A 29 -7.51 13.63 -10.43
N SER A 30 -8.46 12.71 -10.23
CA SER A 30 -9.83 12.85 -10.74
C SER A 30 -10.71 13.71 -9.84
N THR A 31 -10.41 13.76 -8.54
CA THR A 31 -11.19 14.44 -7.51
C THR A 31 -10.25 15.19 -6.55
N PRO A 32 -9.71 16.36 -6.94
CA PRO A 32 -8.64 17.03 -6.20
C PRO A 32 -9.07 17.62 -4.85
N TYR A 33 -10.36 17.84 -4.63
CA TYR A 33 -10.89 18.24 -3.33
C TYR A 33 -12.28 17.61 -3.10
N PRO A 34 -12.47 16.80 -2.05
CA PRO A 34 -13.78 16.24 -1.72
C PRO A 34 -14.80 17.34 -1.38
N ALA A 35 -15.95 17.28 -2.01
CA ALA A 35 -17.06 18.23 -1.89
C ALA A 35 -18.22 17.69 -1.04
N SER A 36 -18.23 16.39 -0.71
CA SER A 36 -19.27 15.76 0.12
C SER A 36 -18.69 14.81 1.17
N GLU A 37 -19.53 14.41 2.14
CA GLU A 37 -19.15 13.40 3.14
C GLU A 37 -18.84 12.05 2.48
N GLU A 38 -19.56 11.67 1.42
CA GLU A 38 -19.28 10.45 0.67
C GLU A 38 -17.92 10.51 -0.02
N GLU A 39 -17.56 11.65 -0.62
CA GLU A 39 -16.25 11.83 -1.25
C GLU A 39 -15.12 11.83 -0.22
N TRP A 40 -15.35 12.40 0.97
CA TRP A 40 -14.41 12.30 2.09
C TRP A 40 -14.24 10.86 2.56
N ALA A 41 -15.33 10.12 2.72
CA ALA A 41 -15.27 8.71 3.09
C ALA A 41 -14.55 7.86 2.04
N GLU A 42 -14.71 8.16 0.76
CA GLU A 42 -13.96 7.51 -0.32
C GLU A 42 -12.47 7.87 -0.29
N HIS A 43 -12.15 9.15 -0.11
CA HIS A 43 -10.78 9.63 0.04
C HIS A 43 -10.04 8.93 1.20
N ASP A 44 -10.69 8.85 2.36
CA ASP A 44 -10.14 8.19 3.55
C ASP A 44 -9.92 6.69 3.32
N ARG A 45 -10.83 6.00 2.62
CA ARG A 45 -10.63 4.60 2.24
C ARG A 45 -9.38 4.39 1.39
N TYR A 46 -9.08 5.28 0.45
CA TYR A 46 -7.85 5.17 -0.34
C TYR A 46 -6.61 5.40 0.51
N ARG A 47 -6.63 6.40 1.41
CA ARG A 47 -5.53 6.66 2.35
C ARG A 47 -5.28 5.49 3.28
N ASP A 48 -6.34 4.89 3.83
CA ASP A 48 -6.25 3.73 4.71
C ASP A 48 -5.64 2.52 3.99
N ARG A 49 -6.04 2.27 2.74
CA ARG A 49 -5.45 1.20 1.92
C ARG A 49 -3.95 1.39 1.69
N VAL A 50 -3.52 2.61 1.38
CA VAL A 50 -2.08 2.93 1.22
C VAL A 50 -1.34 2.70 2.54
N SER A 51 -1.89 3.20 3.64
CA SER A 51 -1.31 3.07 4.98
C SER A 51 -1.18 1.60 5.39
N GLN A 52 -2.23 0.81 5.19
CA GLN A 52 -2.23 -0.62 5.49
C GLN A 52 -1.18 -1.37 4.66
N ALA A 53 -1.17 -1.19 3.33
CA ALA A 53 -0.22 -1.88 2.46
C ALA A 53 1.25 -1.51 2.79
N SER A 54 1.49 -0.24 3.13
CA SER A 54 2.81 0.22 3.58
C SER A 54 3.24 -0.44 4.89
N ALA A 55 2.32 -0.52 5.87
CA ALA A 55 2.58 -1.16 7.16
C ALA A 55 2.84 -2.66 7.01
N GLU A 56 2.05 -3.37 6.20
CA GLU A 56 2.24 -4.80 5.93
C GLU A 56 3.60 -5.08 5.28
N TRP A 57 3.98 -4.30 4.27
CA TRP A 57 5.29 -4.44 3.63
C TRP A 57 6.45 -4.13 4.57
N GLY A 58 6.34 -3.04 5.34
CA GLY A 58 7.34 -2.64 6.33
C GLY A 58 7.52 -3.68 7.44
N GLN A 59 6.41 -4.19 7.98
CA GLN A 59 6.41 -5.22 9.01
C GLN A 59 7.06 -6.52 8.50
N TYR A 60 6.67 -6.98 7.30
CA TYR A 60 7.29 -8.16 6.68
C TYR A 60 8.80 -8.00 6.53
N CYS A 61 9.26 -6.85 6.04
CA CYS A 61 10.68 -6.56 5.91
C CYS A 61 11.42 -6.52 7.26
N SER A 62 10.79 -5.98 8.30
CA SER A 62 11.35 -5.92 9.65
C SER A 62 11.50 -7.30 10.27
N ASP A 63 10.44 -8.10 10.22
CA ASP A 63 10.40 -9.45 10.82
C ASP A 63 11.36 -10.42 10.13
N ASN A 64 11.58 -10.22 8.83
CA ASN A 64 12.41 -11.10 8.01
C ASN A 64 13.77 -10.47 7.63
N LYS A 65 14.22 -9.42 8.34
CA LYS A 65 15.47 -8.69 8.01
C LYS A 65 16.72 -9.57 7.97
N HIS A 66 16.72 -10.70 8.68
CA HIS A 66 17.81 -11.67 8.72
C HIS A 66 17.82 -12.64 7.52
N LEU A 67 16.79 -12.60 6.67
CA LEU A 67 16.63 -13.44 5.48
C LEU A 67 16.93 -12.68 4.17
N ARG A 68 17.31 -11.39 4.27
CA ARG A 68 17.66 -10.51 3.14
C ARG A 68 18.90 -10.99 2.37
#